data_AF-A0AAD4M876-F1
#
_entry.id   AF-A0AAD4M876-F1
#
_cell.length_a   1.000
_cell.length_b   1.000
_cell.length_c   1.000
_cell.angle_alpha   90.00
_cell.angle_beta   90.00
_cell.angle_gamma   90.00
#
_symmetry.space_group_name_H-M   'P 1'
#
loop_
_entity.id
_entity.type
_entity.pdbx_description
1 polymer ?
#
loop_
_entity_poly.entity_id
_entity_poly.type
_entity_poly.pdbx_seq_one_letter_code
_entity_poly.pdbx_strand_id
1 'polypeptide(L)'
;MSFRIPPLPPSGRFVQYVRESSRALAQAETITISDTNIERLLLSSAFTDTYHRISATSHGLALPLNFPSPLSELNLLSILALLNIASGYRVHLHRETGRGAWDSIRAFVYGLYLSSAADDEGDFLGARGMQTLSEVKIAELLGVSLYIERQHEGIQGLTVGQVGGPGWELVQLLRTLLNETGKILVNGGYPNLGSFVAEALKEGERAAREKCDPTIAADIVLERLVRAIPGFQDMSMVNNQRVYFNHMGGFFVHAHVPSSQRSTVSRRRSS
;
A
#
# COMPACT_ATOMS: atom_id res chain seq x y z
N MET A 1 6.57 5.27 23.74
CA MET A 1 5.86 6.55 23.47
C MET A 1 4.51 6.19 22.88
N SER A 2 3.40 6.58 23.52
CA SER A 2 2.06 6.31 22.97
C SER A 2 1.84 7.27 21.80
N PHE A 3 1.93 6.77 20.57
CA PHE A 3 1.58 7.55 19.38
C PHE A 3 0.07 7.82 19.45
N ARG A 4 -0.30 9.07 19.73
CA ARG A 4 -1.70 9.48 19.64
C ARG A 4 -2.10 9.41 18.17
N ILE A 5 -3.05 8.56 17.83
CA ILE A 5 -3.62 8.50 16.49
C ILE A 5 -4.49 9.77 16.32
N PRO A 6 -4.29 10.58 15.27
CA PRO A 6 -5.13 11.75 15.04
C PRO A 6 -6.57 11.33 14.70
N PRO A 7 -7.58 12.17 14.99
CA PRO A 7 -8.94 11.89 14.55
C PRO A 7 -9.04 11.93 13.03
N LEU A 8 -9.96 11.14 12.47
CA LEU A 8 -10.23 11.13 11.04
C LEU A 8 -10.62 12.52 10.51
N PRO A 9 -10.25 12.87 9.27
CA PRO A 9 -10.74 14.09 8.62
C PRO A 9 -12.28 14.16 8.58
N PRO A 10 -12.85 15.39 8.54
CA PRO A 10 -14.26 15.58 8.23
C PRO A 10 -14.63 14.98 6.87
N SER A 11 -15.87 14.51 6.75
CA SER A 11 -16.38 13.94 5.51
C SER A 11 -16.25 14.88 4.32
N GLY A 12 -15.88 14.32 3.16
CA GLY A 12 -15.69 15.06 1.92
C GLY A 12 -14.49 16.01 1.88
N ARG A 13 -13.55 15.93 2.84
CA ARG A 13 -12.36 16.80 2.90
C ARG A 13 -11.05 16.04 3.10
N PHE A 14 -11.02 14.75 2.82
CA PHE A 14 -9.83 13.91 3.08
C PHE A 14 -8.62 14.35 2.24
N VAL A 15 -8.79 14.56 0.93
CA VAL A 15 -7.74 15.02 0.02
C VAL A 15 -7.23 16.40 0.42
N GLN A 16 -8.14 17.30 0.81
CA GLN A 16 -7.79 18.63 1.31
C GLN A 16 -6.94 18.54 2.59
N TYR A 17 -7.37 17.75 3.58
CA TYR A 17 -6.66 17.61 4.86
C TYR A 17 -5.26 17.02 4.69
N VAL A 18 -5.07 16.08 3.76
CA VAL A 18 -3.74 15.54 3.43
C VAL A 18 -2.81 16.64 2.91
N ARG A 19 -3.28 17.46 1.97
CA ARG A 19 -2.50 18.57 1.40
C ARG A 19 -2.19 19.65 2.43
N GLU A 20 -3.19 20.05 3.21
CA GLU A 20 -3.07 21.13 4.20
C GLU A 20 -2.19 20.71 5.38
N SER A 21 -2.39 19.51 5.92
CA SER A 21 -1.56 19.01 7.02
C SER A 21 -0.10 18.84 6.62
N SER A 22 0.17 18.28 5.43
CA SER A 22 1.53 18.13 4.92
C SER A 22 2.22 19.49 4.71
N ARG A 23 1.49 20.47 4.17
CA ARG A 23 2.00 21.84 3.98
C ARG A 23 2.29 22.52 5.32
N ALA A 24 1.37 22.41 6.28
CA ALA A 24 1.52 23.02 7.60
C ALA A 24 2.74 22.46 8.33
N LEU A 25 2.94 21.13 8.28
CA LEU A 25 4.13 20.51 8.87
C LEU A 25 5.41 20.96 8.16
N ALA A 26 5.43 20.97 6.82
CA ALA A 26 6.60 21.41 6.06
C ALA A 26 7.00 22.85 6.42
N GLN A 27 6.03 23.74 6.61
CA GLN A 27 6.26 25.11 7.06
C GLN A 27 6.77 25.18 8.50
N ALA A 28 6.19 24.39 9.41
CA ALA A 28 6.60 24.35 10.82
C ALA A 28 8.03 23.81 11.00
N GLU A 29 8.40 22.80 10.21
CA GLU A 29 9.75 22.20 10.21
C GLU A 29 10.75 22.96 9.33
N THR A 30 10.36 24.11 8.76
CA THR A 30 11.20 24.94 7.88
C THR A 30 11.80 24.15 6.70
N ILE A 31 11.04 23.16 6.20
CA ILE A 31 11.44 22.37 5.02
C ILE A 31 11.39 23.29 3.80
N THR A 32 12.57 23.61 3.27
CA THR A 32 12.70 24.49 2.11
C THR A 32 12.87 23.66 0.85
N ILE A 33 11.92 23.78 -0.08
CA ILE A 33 12.04 23.18 -1.41
C ILE A 33 12.77 24.20 -2.30
N SER A 34 14.04 23.95 -2.60
CA SER A 34 14.85 24.85 -3.43
C SER A 34 14.59 24.62 -4.92
N ASP A 35 14.22 25.68 -5.63
CA ASP A 35 14.02 25.65 -7.09
C ASP A 35 15.27 25.17 -7.84
N THR A 36 16.46 25.58 -7.40
CA THR A 36 17.74 25.11 -7.94
C THR A 36 17.91 23.61 -7.77
N ASN A 37 17.48 23.03 -6.65
CA ASN A 37 17.52 21.59 -6.44
C ASN A 37 16.48 20.85 -7.29
N ILE A 38 15.30 21.44 -7.49
CA ILE A 38 14.28 20.90 -8.41
C ILE A 38 14.84 20.89 -9.83
N GLU A 39 15.36 22.01 -10.31
CA GLU A 39 15.94 22.15 -11.65
C GLU A 39 17.10 21.17 -11.84
N ARG A 40 18.02 21.09 -10.87
CA ARG A 40 19.12 20.12 -10.88
C ARG A 40 18.62 18.68 -10.96
N LEU A 41 17.55 18.32 -10.25
CA LEU A 41 16.95 16.98 -10.33
C LEU A 41 16.35 16.75 -11.71
N LEU A 42 15.51 17.67 -12.21
CA LEU A 42 14.81 17.53 -13.49
C LEU A 42 15.77 17.48 -14.69
N LEU A 43 16.90 18.17 -14.61
CA LEU A 43 17.94 18.18 -15.64
C LEU A 43 19.02 17.12 -15.44
N SER A 44 18.99 16.37 -14.32
CA SER A 44 19.96 15.30 -14.09
C SER A 44 19.73 14.13 -15.04
N SER A 45 20.80 13.42 -15.41
CA SER A 45 20.71 12.18 -16.20
C SER A 45 19.86 11.09 -15.54
N ALA A 46 19.77 11.11 -14.20
CA ALA A 46 18.86 10.25 -13.46
C ALA A 46 17.38 10.51 -13.82
N PHE A 47 17.02 11.76 -14.14
CA PHE A 47 15.65 12.12 -14.53
C PHE A 47 15.47 12.15 -16.06
N THR A 48 16.41 12.68 -16.84
CA THR A 48 16.23 12.77 -18.30
C THR A 48 16.38 11.41 -19.00
N ASP A 49 17.32 10.58 -18.55
CA ASP A 49 17.69 9.36 -19.27
C ASP A 49 17.06 8.12 -18.63
N THR A 50 17.02 8.11 -17.29
CA THR A 50 16.64 6.92 -16.53
C THR A 50 15.15 6.91 -16.19
N TYR A 51 14.55 8.05 -15.83
CA TYR A 51 13.14 8.10 -15.46
C TYR A 51 12.21 7.69 -16.60
N HIS A 52 12.42 8.18 -17.83
CA HIS A 52 11.57 7.80 -18.96
C HIS A 52 11.65 6.30 -19.28
N ARG A 53 12.85 5.71 -19.22
CA ARG A 53 13.03 4.27 -19.37
C ARG A 53 12.30 3.51 -18.26
N ILE A 54 12.54 3.85 -17.00
CA ILE A 54 11.95 3.14 -15.86
C ILE A 54 10.43 3.34 -15.80
N SER A 55 9.93 4.55 -16.04
CA SER A 55 8.49 4.84 -16.04
C SER A 55 7.75 4.11 -17.16
N ALA A 56 8.39 3.90 -18.33
CA ALA A 56 7.81 3.18 -19.46
C ALA A 56 7.94 1.65 -19.36
N THR A 57 8.89 1.12 -18.59
CA THR A 57 9.09 -0.35 -18.45
C THR A 57 8.62 -0.89 -17.10
N SER A 58 8.57 -0.05 -16.08
CA SER A 58 8.46 -0.44 -14.67
C SER A 58 7.35 0.33 -13.96
N HIS A 59 6.17 0.42 -14.58
CA HIS A 59 4.96 1.03 -13.98
C HIS A 59 4.50 0.36 -12.66
N GLY A 60 5.20 -0.68 -12.18
CA GLY A 60 4.94 -1.37 -10.92
C GLY A 60 3.62 -2.16 -10.85
N LEU A 61 2.74 -1.94 -11.83
CA LEU A 61 1.36 -2.39 -11.88
C LEU A 61 1.04 -3.25 -13.10
N ALA A 62 1.96 -3.40 -14.05
CA ALA A 62 1.84 -4.41 -15.10
C ALA A 62 2.22 -5.77 -14.48
N LEU A 63 1.20 -6.56 -14.16
CA LEU A 63 1.38 -7.85 -13.49
C LEU A 63 1.45 -8.96 -14.56
N PRO A 64 2.43 -9.88 -14.50
CA PRO A 64 2.55 -10.99 -15.46
C PRO A 64 1.57 -12.12 -15.13
N LEU A 65 0.32 -11.78 -14.79
CA LEU A 65 -0.70 -12.71 -14.33
C LEU A 65 -1.89 -12.67 -15.27
N ASN A 66 -2.49 -13.84 -15.52
CA ASN A 66 -3.77 -13.92 -16.21
C ASN A 66 -4.89 -13.86 -15.17
N PHE A 67 -5.66 -12.77 -15.17
CA PHE A 67 -6.77 -12.59 -14.24
C PHE A 67 -8.07 -13.17 -14.81
N PRO A 68 -8.85 -13.91 -14.02
CA PRO A 68 -10.12 -14.46 -14.50
C PRO A 68 -11.19 -13.38 -14.71
N SER A 69 -11.02 -12.21 -14.10
CA SER A 69 -11.89 -11.04 -14.32
C SER A 69 -11.19 -9.73 -13.94
N PRO A 70 -11.67 -8.57 -14.42
CA PRO A 70 -11.18 -7.26 -13.97
C PRO A 70 -11.37 -7.03 -12.46
N LEU A 71 -12.39 -7.66 -11.85
CA LEU A 71 -12.63 -7.56 -10.41
C LEU A 71 -11.55 -8.33 -9.62
N SER A 72 -11.08 -9.45 -10.14
CA SER A 72 -9.99 -10.23 -9.55
C SER A 72 -8.66 -9.48 -9.63
N GLU A 73 -8.40 -8.79 -10.75
CA GLU A 73 -7.26 -7.87 -10.89
C GLU A 73 -7.36 -6.73 -9.87
N LEU A 74 -8.51 -6.07 -9.79
CA LEU A 74 -8.76 -5.01 -8.81
C LEU A 74 -8.52 -5.49 -7.37
N ASN A 75 -8.97 -6.70 -7.03
CA ASN A 75 -8.75 -7.28 -5.70
C ASN A 75 -7.25 -7.40 -5.37
N LEU A 76 -6.46 -7.97 -6.28
CA LEU A 76 -5.02 -8.11 -6.09
C LEU A 76 -4.35 -6.73 -5.95
N LEU A 77 -4.71 -5.78 -6.81
CA LEU A 77 -4.19 -4.41 -6.76
C LEU A 77 -4.54 -3.69 -5.46
N SER A 78 -5.76 -3.86 -4.95
CA SER A 78 -6.17 -3.31 -3.65
C SER A 78 -5.38 -3.93 -2.50
N ILE A 79 -5.08 -5.23 -2.55
CA ILE A 79 -4.26 -5.90 -1.54
C ILE A 79 -2.78 -5.44 -1.61
N LEU A 80 -2.22 -5.26 -2.82
CA LEU A 80 -0.89 -4.66 -2.99
C LEU A 80 -0.83 -3.25 -2.39
N ALA A 81 -1.87 -2.43 -2.61
CA ALA A 81 -1.95 -1.09 -2.04
C ALA A 81 -2.00 -1.14 -0.50
N LEU A 82 -2.82 -2.04 0.07
CA LEU A 82 -2.94 -2.25 1.51
C LEU A 82 -1.62 -2.68 2.15
N LEU A 83 -0.86 -3.58 1.50
CA LEU A 83 0.35 -4.17 2.08
C LEU A 83 1.62 -3.35 1.82
N ASN A 84 1.51 -2.14 1.28
CA ASN A 84 2.65 -1.27 0.98
C ASN A 84 3.21 -0.55 2.22
N ILE A 85 3.57 -1.34 3.25
CA ILE A 85 3.99 -0.88 4.58
C ILE A 85 5.39 -1.35 4.98
N ALA A 86 6.00 -2.25 4.21
CA ALA A 86 7.25 -2.92 4.58
C ALA A 86 8.53 -2.08 4.38
N SER A 87 8.40 -0.78 4.09
CA SER A 87 9.55 0.08 3.77
C SER A 87 10.58 0.16 4.91
N GLY A 88 10.12 0.12 6.17
CA GLY A 88 10.98 0.07 7.36
C GLY A 88 11.81 -1.21 7.49
N TYR A 89 11.42 -2.29 6.80
CA TYR A 89 12.08 -3.59 6.83
C TYR A 89 13.01 -3.82 5.63
N ARG A 90 13.24 -2.80 4.78
CA ARG A 90 14.00 -2.94 3.53
C ARG A 90 15.37 -3.58 3.71
N VAL A 91 16.15 -3.16 4.70
CA VAL A 91 17.51 -3.67 4.95
C VAL A 91 17.47 -5.16 5.29
N HIS A 92 16.53 -5.55 6.15
CA HIS A 92 16.34 -6.94 6.55
C HIS A 92 15.85 -7.80 5.38
N LEU A 93 14.83 -7.35 4.65
CA LEU A 93 14.31 -8.04 3.46
C LEU A 93 15.37 -8.23 2.40
N HIS A 94 16.23 -7.24 2.17
CA HIS A 94 17.33 -7.36 1.22
C HIS A 94 18.35 -8.40 1.68
N ARG A 95 18.65 -8.46 2.98
CA ARG A 95 19.56 -9.44 3.55
C ARG A 95 19.04 -10.88 3.45
N GLU A 96 17.75 -11.10 3.74
CA GLU A 96 17.19 -12.47 3.77
C GLU A 96 16.73 -12.95 2.39
N THR A 97 16.13 -12.08 1.58
CA THR A 97 15.46 -12.47 0.33
C THR A 97 16.18 -11.98 -0.92
N GLY A 98 17.19 -11.12 -0.78
CA GLY A 98 17.84 -10.41 -1.89
C GLY A 98 16.97 -9.30 -2.52
N ARG A 99 15.74 -9.10 -2.04
CA ARG A 99 14.76 -8.17 -2.64
C ARG A 99 14.56 -6.92 -1.77
N GLY A 100 14.22 -5.81 -2.42
CA GLY A 100 13.78 -4.61 -1.73
C GLY A 100 12.36 -4.77 -1.18
N ALA A 101 11.94 -3.89 -0.27
CA ALA A 101 10.64 -3.96 0.40
C ALA A 101 9.44 -4.12 -0.55
N TRP A 102 9.39 -3.32 -1.62
CA TRP A 102 8.30 -3.38 -2.61
C TRP A 102 8.27 -4.71 -3.37
N ASP A 103 9.43 -5.21 -3.81
CA ASP A 103 9.52 -6.47 -4.54
C ASP A 103 9.23 -7.68 -3.65
N SER A 104 9.59 -7.62 -2.36
CA SER A 104 9.19 -8.63 -1.38
C SER A 104 7.67 -8.67 -1.19
N ILE A 105 7.01 -7.52 -1.04
CA ILE A 105 5.54 -7.46 -0.94
C ILE A 105 4.86 -7.93 -2.22
N ARG A 106 5.37 -7.56 -3.39
CA ARG A 106 4.87 -8.07 -4.67
C ARG A 106 5.00 -9.58 -4.78
N ALA A 107 6.18 -10.12 -4.46
CA ALA A 107 6.41 -11.56 -4.48
C ALA A 107 5.48 -12.28 -3.52
N PHE A 108 5.26 -11.72 -2.32
CA PHE A 108 4.31 -12.26 -1.34
C PHE A 108 2.87 -12.29 -1.87
N VAL A 109 2.38 -11.18 -2.43
CA VAL A 109 1.01 -11.11 -2.98
C VAL A 109 0.85 -12.02 -4.21
N TYR A 110 1.88 -12.18 -5.03
CA TYR A 110 1.89 -13.18 -6.11
C TYR A 110 1.85 -14.60 -5.56
N GLY A 111 2.60 -14.87 -4.50
CA GLY A 111 2.54 -16.14 -3.78
C GLY A 111 1.12 -16.44 -3.32
N LEU A 112 0.45 -15.49 -2.68
CA LEU A 112 -0.96 -15.64 -2.28
C LEU A 112 -1.87 -15.91 -3.49
N TYR A 113 -1.73 -15.13 -4.57
CA TYR A 113 -2.55 -15.33 -5.78
C TYR A 113 -2.38 -16.71 -6.40
N LEU A 114 -1.13 -17.16 -6.53
CA LEU A 114 -0.80 -18.46 -7.14
C LEU A 114 -1.22 -19.62 -6.24
N SER A 115 -1.04 -19.50 -4.92
CA SER A 115 -1.53 -20.49 -3.96
C SER A 115 -3.06 -20.55 -3.93
N SER A 116 -3.76 -19.41 -4.05
CA SER A 116 -5.23 -19.39 -4.19
C SER A 116 -5.75 -20.05 -5.46
N ALA A 117 -4.93 -20.08 -6.52
CA ALA A 117 -5.28 -20.72 -7.78
C ALA A 117 -5.02 -22.23 -7.77
N ALA A 118 -4.28 -22.74 -6.77
CA ALA A 118 -4.14 -24.17 -6.53
C ALA A 118 -5.35 -24.65 -5.69
N ASP A 119 -6.08 -25.64 -6.20
CA ASP A 119 -7.38 -26.08 -5.63
C ASP A 119 -7.31 -26.59 -4.17
N ASP A 120 -6.12 -26.80 -3.62
CA ASP A 120 -5.91 -27.46 -2.32
C ASP A 120 -5.78 -26.49 -1.13
N GLU A 121 -5.42 -25.21 -1.33
CA GLU A 121 -5.09 -24.28 -0.23
C GLU A 121 -6.17 -23.22 0.06
N GLY A 122 -7.16 -23.07 -0.82
CA GLY A 122 -8.28 -22.12 -0.69
C GLY A 122 -7.93 -20.67 -1.08
N ASP A 123 -8.94 -19.80 -1.19
CA ASP A 123 -8.75 -18.42 -1.66
C ASP A 123 -8.23 -17.48 -0.56
N PHE A 124 -6.90 -17.32 -0.49
CA PHE A 124 -6.20 -16.39 0.41
C PHE A 124 -6.45 -14.91 0.13
N LEU A 125 -6.89 -14.54 -1.09
CA LEU A 125 -7.19 -13.15 -1.44
C LEU A 125 -8.67 -12.81 -1.19
N GLY A 126 -9.48 -13.80 -0.83
CA GLY A 126 -10.84 -13.65 -0.36
C GLY A 126 -10.90 -13.13 1.09
N ALA A 127 -12.05 -12.58 1.48
CA ALA A 127 -12.26 -12.03 2.82
C ALA A 127 -12.04 -13.08 3.92
N ARG A 128 -12.47 -14.32 3.69
CA ARG A 128 -12.25 -15.45 4.61
C ARG A 128 -10.79 -15.88 4.64
N GLY A 129 -10.14 -16.02 3.50
CA GLY A 129 -8.72 -16.37 3.43
C GLY A 129 -7.83 -15.35 4.14
N MET A 130 -8.08 -14.06 3.92
CA MET A 130 -7.38 -12.99 4.63
C MET A 130 -7.62 -13.03 6.15
N GLN A 131 -8.84 -13.39 6.59
CA GLN A 131 -9.21 -13.51 8.01
C GLN A 131 -8.53 -14.67 8.74
N THR A 132 -8.08 -15.69 8.01
CA THR A 132 -7.51 -16.93 8.58
C THR A 132 -6.05 -17.15 8.24
N LEU A 133 -5.38 -16.19 7.58
CA LEU A 133 -4.01 -16.35 7.12
C LEU A 133 -3.05 -16.48 8.31
N SER A 134 -2.23 -17.53 8.29
CA SER A 134 -1.32 -17.89 9.37
C SER A 134 0.05 -17.22 9.24
N GLU A 135 0.75 -17.04 10.37
CA GLU A 135 2.13 -16.53 10.39
C GLU A 135 3.08 -17.40 9.57
N VAL A 136 2.90 -18.73 9.64
CA VAL A 136 3.74 -19.70 8.94
C VAL A 136 3.62 -19.52 7.44
N LYS A 137 2.38 -19.44 6.92
CA LYS A 137 2.16 -19.23 5.47
C LYS A 137 2.67 -17.86 5.01
N ILE A 138 2.54 -16.83 5.84
CA ILE A 138 3.10 -15.50 5.53
C ILE A 138 4.63 -15.54 5.47
N ALA A 139 5.28 -16.16 6.45
CA ALA A 139 6.75 -16.30 6.49
C ALA A 139 7.27 -17.12 5.31
N GLU A 140 6.59 -18.23 4.99
CA GLU A 140 6.87 -19.10 3.84
C GLU A 140 6.84 -18.31 2.53
N LEU A 141 5.74 -17.59 2.27
CA LEU A 141 5.56 -16.85 1.01
C LEU A 141 6.46 -15.61 0.91
N LEU A 142 6.84 -14.99 2.04
CA LEU A 142 7.82 -13.90 2.07
C LEU A 142 9.27 -14.41 1.93
N GLY A 143 9.55 -15.64 2.37
CA GLY A 143 10.88 -16.20 2.46
C GLY A 143 11.71 -15.58 3.59
N VAL A 144 11.10 -15.30 4.75
CA VAL A 144 11.78 -14.68 5.91
C VAL A 144 11.83 -15.61 7.12
N SER A 145 12.84 -15.44 7.97
CA SER A 145 12.96 -16.17 9.24
C SER A 145 12.10 -15.56 10.34
N LEU A 146 11.45 -16.41 11.14
CA LEU A 146 10.74 -15.99 12.35
C LEU A 146 11.60 -16.08 13.62
N TYR A 147 12.84 -16.55 13.49
CA TYR A 147 13.74 -16.83 14.59
C TYR A 147 15.05 -16.07 14.47
N ILE A 148 15.56 -15.60 15.60
CA ILE A 148 16.92 -15.10 15.75
C ILE A 148 17.76 -16.10 16.52
N GLU A 149 19.00 -16.27 16.06
CA GLU A 149 20.00 -17.06 16.75
C GLU A 149 20.51 -16.32 17.99
N ARG A 150 20.40 -16.94 19.16
CA ARG A 150 20.97 -16.46 20.41
C ARG A 150 21.79 -17.54 21.09
N GLN A 151 22.90 -17.15 21.70
CA GLN A 151 23.71 -18.08 22.47
C GLN A 151 22.92 -18.55 23.71
N HIS A 152 22.94 -19.86 23.95
CA HIS A 152 22.29 -20.46 25.10
C HIS A 152 22.94 -19.97 26.40
N GLU A 153 22.14 -19.58 27.39
CA GLU A 153 22.61 -18.91 28.62
C GLU A 153 23.59 -19.76 29.45
N GLY A 154 23.48 -21.09 29.38
CA GLY A 154 24.27 -22.01 30.20
C GLY A 154 25.24 -22.94 29.46
N ILE A 155 25.27 -22.92 28.12
CA ILE A 155 26.11 -23.85 27.34
C ILE A 155 26.93 -23.06 26.32
N GLN A 156 28.23 -22.93 26.60
CA GLN A 156 29.16 -22.25 25.71
C GLN A 156 29.28 -23.02 24.39
N GLY A 157 29.10 -22.33 23.25
CA GLY A 157 29.12 -22.93 21.92
C GLY A 157 27.77 -23.45 21.41
N LEU A 158 26.70 -23.41 22.22
CA LEU A 158 25.34 -23.74 21.77
C LEU A 158 24.55 -22.48 21.42
N THR A 159 23.93 -22.48 20.24
CA THR A 159 23.03 -21.43 19.77
C THR A 159 21.60 -21.98 19.70
N VAL A 160 20.63 -21.22 20.19
CA VAL A 160 19.20 -21.54 20.14
C VAL A 160 18.44 -20.50 19.32
N GLY A 161 17.45 -20.96 18.56
CA GLY A 161 16.53 -20.08 17.85
C GLY A 161 15.45 -19.55 18.80
N GLN A 162 15.40 -18.24 19.01
CA GLN A 162 14.33 -17.58 19.74
C GLN A 162 13.40 -16.87 18.75
N VAL A 163 12.08 -17.02 18.91
CA VAL A 163 11.11 -16.27 18.11
C VAL A 163 11.34 -14.77 18.29
N GLY A 164 11.46 -14.06 17.18
CA GLY A 164 11.63 -12.62 17.18
C GLY A 164 12.47 -12.10 16.03
N GLY A 165 12.91 -10.86 16.16
CA GLY A 165 13.64 -10.15 15.12
C GLY A 165 12.75 -9.55 14.02
N PRO A 166 13.36 -8.86 13.05
CA PRO A 166 12.60 -8.04 12.10
C PRO A 166 11.68 -8.84 11.17
N GLY A 167 12.02 -10.09 10.85
CA GLY A 167 11.19 -10.97 10.02
C GLY A 167 9.89 -11.34 10.74
N TRP A 168 9.99 -11.74 12.01
CA TRP A 168 8.82 -11.98 12.85
C TRP A 168 7.93 -10.73 12.99
N GLU A 169 8.52 -9.56 13.26
CA GLU A 169 7.77 -8.30 13.37
C GLU A 169 7.00 -7.97 12.09
N LEU A 170 7.64 -8.12 10.93
CA LEU A 170 7.00 -7.92 9.63
C LEU A 170 5.85 -8.91 9.40
N VAL A 171 6.05 -10.19 9.74
CA VAL A 171 4.99 -11.20 9.63
C VAL A 171 3.80 -10.88 10.53
N GLN A 172 4.03 -10.46 11.78
CA GLN A 172 2.96 -10.02 12.69
C GLN A 172 2.19 -8.82 12.13
N LEU A 173 2.91 -7.84 11.57
CA LEU A 173 2.31 -6.64 10.98
C LEU A 173 1.39 -7.01 9.81
N LEU A 174 1.89 -7.80 8.86
CA LEU A 174 1.11 -8.23 7.69
C LEU A 174 -0.07 -9.12 8.09
N ARG A 175 0.15 -10.05 9.04
CA ARG A 175 -0.90 -10.91 9.60
C ARG A 175 -2.03 -10.08 10.22
N THR A 176 -1.67 -9.11 11.06
CA THR A 176 -2.65 -8.26 11.75
C THR A 176 -3.48 -7.51 10.70
N LEU A 177 -2.81 -6.89 9.74
CA LEU A 177 -3.46 -6.10 8.69
C LEU A 177 -4.43 -6.92 7.83
N LEU A 178 -3.99 -8.09 7.35
CA LEU A 178 -4.83 -8.98 6.54
C LEU A 178 -5.99 -9.55 7.36
N ASN A 179 -5.75 -10.01 8.58
CA ASN A 179 -6.80 -10.59 9.41
C ASN A 179 -7.86 -9.57 9.80
N GLU A 180 -7.47 -8.34 10.17
CA GLU A 180 -8.40 -7.26 10.47
C GLU A 180 -9.21 -6.86 9.24
N THR A 181 -8.55 -6.70 8.09
CA THR A 181 -9.23 -6.40 6.83
C THR A 181 -10.21 -7.50 6.45
N GLY A 182 -9.80 -8.77 6.54
CA GLY A 182 -10.66 -9.93 6.29
C GLY A 182 -11.88 -9.94 7.21
N LYS A 183 -11.70 -9.69 8.52
CA LYS A 183 -12.80 -9.57 9.49
C LYS A 183 -13.80 -8.48 9.08
N ILE A 184 -13.30 -7.29 8.71
CA ILE A 184 -14.13 -6.15 8.29
C ILE A 184 -14.94 -6.51 7.05
N LEU A 185 -14.30 -7.10 6.04
CA LEU A 185 -14.94 -7.48 4.78
C LEU A 185 -16.01 -8.55 5.00
N VAL A 186 -15.70 -9.58 5.78
CA VAL A 186 -16.67 -10.62 6.17
C VAL A 186 -17.88 -10.01 6.86
N ASN A 187 -17.66 -9.15 7.86
CA ASN A 187 -18.74 -8.52 8.61
C ASN A 187 -19.57 -7.56 7.74
N GLY A 188 -18.94 -6.92 6.76
CA GLY A 188 -19.60 -6.06 5.78
C GLY A 188 -20.28 -6.81 4.63
N GLY A 189 -20.19 -8.14 4.58
CA GLY A 189 -20.76 -8.95 3.49
C GLY A 189 -20.00 -8.87 2.16
N TYR A 190 -18.75 -8.39 2.16
CA TYR A 190 -17.92 -8.31 0.98
C TYR A 190 -17.12 -9.61 0.79
N PRO A 191 -17.14 -10.22 -0.40
CA PRO A 191 -16.40 -11.47 -0.64
C PRO A 191 -14.88 -11.26 -0.67
N ASN A 192 -14.42 -10.07 -1.01
CA ASN A 192 -13.00 -9.69 -1.09
C ASN A 192 -12.85 -8.16 -1.09
N LEU A 193 -11.60 -7.68 -1.01
CA LEU A 193 -11.30 -6.25 -0.94
C LEU A 193 -11.65 -5.54 -2.26
N GLY A 194 -11.38 -6.16 -3.40
CA GLY A 194 -11.70 -5.62 -4.72
C GLY A 194 -13.18 -5.28 -4.88
N SER A 195 -14.09 -6.12 -4.36
CA SER A 195 -15.53 -5.85 -4.36
C SER A 195 -15.91 -4.62 -3.52
N PHE A 196 -15.31 -4.47 -2.33
CA PHE A 196 -15.49 -3.28 -1.49
C PHE A 196 -15.04 -2.02 -2.22
N VAL A 197 -13.87 -2.09 -2.84
CA VAL A 197 -13.28 -0.98 -3.59
C VAL A 197 -14.10 -0.63 -4.83
N ALA A 198 -14.60 -1.62 -5.58
CA ALA A 198 -15.45 -1.41 -6.74
C ALA A 198 -16.75 -0.68 -6.37
N GLU A 199 -17.33 -0.98 -5.21
CA GLU A 199 -18.49 -0.26 -4.70
C GLU A 199 -18.15 1.20 -4.38
N ALA A 200 -17.04 1.44 -3.67
CA ALA A 200 -16.58 2.79 -3.35
C ALA A 200 -16.31 3.63 -4.61
N LEU A 201 -15.72 3.02 -5.66
CA LEU A 201 -15.50 3.67 -6.95
C LEU A 201 -16.81 4.05 -7.65
N LYS A 202 -17.81 3.15 -7.66
CA LYS A 202 -19.13 3.41 -8.25
C LYS A 202 -19.87 4.53 -7.52
N GLU A 203 -19.74 4.58 -6.20
CA GLU A 203 -20.32 5.66 -5.38
C GLU A 203 -19.65 7.00 -5.68
N GLY A 204 -18.31 7.02 -5.72
CA GLY A 204 -17.54 8.22 -6.07
C GLY A 204 -17.87 8.74 -7.48
N GLU A 205 -17.97 7.85 -8.46
CA GLU A 205 -18.34 8.21 -9.83
C GLU A 205 -19.75 8.82 -9.90
N ARG A 206 -20.73 8.21 -9.21
CA ARG A 206 -22.10 8.73 -9.17
C ARG A 206 -22.15 10.13 -8.59
N ALA A 207 -21.52 10.35 -7.44
CA ALA A 207 -21.51 11.65 -6.78
C ALA A 207 -20.77 12.72 -7.60
N ALA A 208 -19.67 12.36 -8.27
CA ALA A 208 -18.94 13.28 -9.15
C ALA A 208 -19.79 13.72 -10.35
N ARG A 209 -20.59 12.80 -10.91
CA ARG A 209 -21.55 13.12 -12.00
C ARG A 209 -22.67 14.02 -11.51
N GLU A 210 -23.26 13.73 -10.34
CA GLU A 210 -24.36 14.53 -9.77
C GLU A 210 -23.93 15.97 -9.42
N LYS A 211 -22.69 16.14 -8.96
CA LYS A 211 -22.17 17.45 -8.53
C LYS A 211 -21.30 18.15 -9.57
N CYS A 212 -21.09 17.54 -10.73
CA CYS A 212 -20.22 18.05 -11.81
C CYS A 212 -18.79 18.40 -11.34
N ASP A 213 -18.26 17.66 -10.37
CA ASP A 213 -16.92 17.88 -9.82
C ASP A 213 -16.16 16.55 -9.71
N PRO A 214 -15.11 16.33 -10.55
CA PRO A 214 -14.35 15.09 -10.54
C PRO A 214 -13.50 14.90 -9.28
N THR A 215 -13.24 15.96 -8.51
CA THR A 215 -12.43 15.87 -7.28
C THR A 215 -13.16 15.15 -6.15
N ILE A 216 -14.50 15.17 -6.17
CA ILE A 216 -15.37 14.53 -5.17
C ILE A 216 -15.24 13.01 -5.19
N ALA A 217 -15.02 12.40 -6.35
CA ALA A 217 -14.85 10.95 -6.47
C ALA A 217 -13.68 10.45 -5.60
N ALA A 218 -12.56 11.16 -5.63
CA ALA A 218 -11.37 10.79 -4.87
C ALA A 218 -11.60 10.91 -3.35
N ASP A 219 -12.29 11.96 -2.90
CA ASP A 219 -12.62 12.14 -1.48
C ASP A 219 -13.54 11.03 -0.97
N ILE A 220 -14.58 10.65 -1.73
CA ILE A 220 -15.52 9.59 -1.33
C ILE A 220 -14.82 8.23 -1.26
N VAL A 221 -14.03 7.88 -2.29
CA VAL A 221 -13.30 6.61 -2.32
C VAL A 221 -12.34 6.51 -1.15
N LEU A 222 -11.57 7.58 -0.92
CA LEU A 222 -10.62 7.63 0.17
C LEU A 222 -11.30 7.58 1.54
N GLU A 223 -12.38 8.34 1.73
CA GLU A 223 -13.17 8.33 2.95
C GLU A 223 -13.71 6.93 3.26
N ARG A 224 -14.30 6.24 2.26
CA ARG A 224 -14.80 4.87 2.40
C ARG A 224 -13.69 3.91 2.85
N LEU A 225 -12.53 3.96 2.18
CA LEU A 225 -11.38 3.09 2.50
C LEU A 225 -10.85 3.35 3.91
N VAL A 226 -10.55 4.60 4.24
CA VAL A 226 -9.90 4.98 5.51
C VAL A 226 -10.82 4.77 6.70
N ARG A 227 -12.14 5.01 6.54
CA ARG A 227 -13.12 4.74 7.61
C ARG A 227 -13.35 3.27 7.84
N ALA A 228 -13.42 2.47 6.78
CA ALA A 228 -13.75 1.05 6.91
C ALA A 228 -12.54 0.22 7.35
N ILE A 229 -11.36 0.48 6.79
CA ILE A 229 -10.18 -0.37 6.93
C ILE A 229 -9.05 0.42 7.58
N PRO A 230 -8.71 0.14 8.86
CA PRO A 230 -7.65 0.83 9.60
C PRO A 230 -6.30 0.79 8.90
N GLY A 231 -6.03 -0.23 8.10
CA GLY A 231 -4.84 -0.34 7.26
C GLY A 231 -4.57 0.82 6.32
N PHE A 232 -5.62 1.54 5.88
CA PHE A 232 -5.47 2.73 5.04
C PHE A 232 -5.34 4.03 5.84
N GLN A 233 -5.39 3.98 7.18
CA GLN A 233 -5.24 5.14 8.07
C GLN A 233 -3.75 5.49 8.26
N ASP A 234 -3.11 5.91 7.18
CA ASP A 234 -1.73 6.38 7.22
C ASP A 234 -1.67 7.81 7.80
N MET A 235 -1.85 7.91 9.12
CA MET A 235 -1.96 9.20 9.82
C MET A 235 -1.25 9.15 11.17
N SER A 236 -0.60 10.25 11.52
CA SER A 236 0.23 10.32 12.73
C SER A 236 0.25 11.73 13.33
N MET A 237 0.70 11.79 14.58
CA MET A 237 1.01 13.04 15.27
C MET A 237 2.53 13.29 15.22
N VAL A 238 2.94 14.37 14.56
CA VAL A 238 4.35 14.80 14.50
C VAL A 238 4.44 16.16 15.19
N ASN A 239 5.26 16.28 16.23
CA ASN A 239 5.42 17.53 17.00
C ASN A 239 4.09 18.16 17.44
N ASN A 240 3.15 17.32 17.90
CA ASN A 240 1.79 17.70 18.30
C ASN A 240 0.91 18.27 17.15
N GLN A 241 1.35 18.13 15.90
CA GLN A 241 0.58 18.44 14.70
C GLN A 241 0.05 17.15 14.07
N ARG A 242 -1.17 17.22 13.54
CA ARG A 242 -1.82 16.11 12.84
C ARG A 242 -1.30 16.05 11.42
N VAL A 243 -0.90 14.87 10.97
CA VAL A 243 -0.44 14.64 9.60
C VAL A 243 -1.21 13.48 9.02
N TYR A 244 -1.78 13.69 7.85
CA TYR A 244 -2.51 12.68 7.11
C TYR A 244 -1.73 12.38 5.83
N PHE A 245 -1.35 11.12 5.67
CA PHE A 245 -0.76 10.58 4.47
C PHE A 245 -1.79 9.68 3.78
N ASN A 246 -1.70 9.62 2.47
CA ASN A 246 -2.44 8.62 1.69
C ASN A 246 -1.44 7.82 0.88
N HIS A 247 -0.38 7.27 1.49
CA HIS A 247 0.59 6.49 0.71
C HIS A 247 -0.11 5.29 0.05
N MET A 248 -0.93 4.58 0.81
CA MET A 248 -1.68 3.42 0.34
C MET A 248 -2.92 3.79 -0.48
N GLY A 249 -3.71 4.77 -0.02
CA GLY A 249 -4.91 5.26 -0.76
C GLY A 249 -4.57 6.08 -2.00
N GLY A 250 -3.47 6.82 -2.01
CA GLY A 250 -3.00 7.65 -3.12
C GLY A 250 -2.38 6.83 -4.24
N PHE A 251 -1.66 5.74 -3.93
CA PHE A 251 -1.26 4.73 -4.91
C PHE A 251 -2.49 4.15 -5.63
N PHE A 252 -3.54 3.83 -4.86
CA PHE A 252 -4.79 3.31 -5.38
C PHE A 252 -5.52 4.32 -6.30
N VAL A 253 -5.69 5.58 -5.86
CA VAL A 253 -6.35 6.65 -6.62
C VAL A 253 -5.58 7.03 -7.89
N HIS A 254 -4.24 7.12 -7.84
CA HIS A 254 -3.42 7.44 -9.01
C HIS A 254 -3.44 6.32 -10.08
N ALA A 255 -3.64 5.07 -9.65
CA ALA A 255 -3.73 3.92 -10.54
C ALA A 255 -5.10 3.77 -11.23
N HIS A 256 -6.20 4.20 -10.57
CA HIS A 256 -7.57 3.84 -11.01
C HIS A 256 -8.54 5.00 -11.22
N VAL A 257 -8.27 6.20 -10.70
CA VAL A 257 -9.08 7.39 -11.02
C VAL A 257 -8.43 8.07 -12.23
N PRO A 258 -9.11 8.15 -13.40
CA PRO A 258 -8.56 8.84 -14.54
C PRO A 258 -8.37 10.31 -14.18
N SER A 259 -7.11 10.73 -14.02
CA SER A 259 -6.75 12.13 -14.07
C SER A 259 -7.10 12.63 -15.47
N SER A 260 -8.00 13.60 -15.55
CA SER A 260 -8.44 14.28 -16.79
C SER A 260 -7.32 15.08 -17.49
N GLN A 261 -6.05 14.73 -17.26
CA GLN A 261 -4.87 15.35 -17.85
C GLN A 261 -4.04 14.41 -18.76
N ARG A 262 -4.45 13.16 -18.98
CA ARG A 262 -3.69 12.22 -19.84
C ARG A 262 -3.87 12.39 -21.35
N SER A 263 -4.60 13.41 -21.85
CA SER A 263 -5.02 13.46 -23.27
C SER A 263 -4.66 14.73 -24.07
N THR A 264 -3.74 15.60 -23.63
CA THR A 264 -3.39 16.81 -24.39
C THR A 264 -1.98 16.87 -24.99
N VAL A 265 -1.09 15.90 -24.74
CA VAL A 265 0.31 16.00 -25.22
C VAL A 265 0.63 15.20 -26.49
N SER A 266 -0.17 14.20 -26.91
CA SER A 266 0.18 13.38 -28.09
C SER A 266 -0.44 13.82 -29.43
N ARG A 267 -1.26 14.87 -29.48
CA ARG A 267 -1.99 15.29 -30.71
C ARG A 267 -1.46 16.53 -31.43
N ARG A 268 -0.30 17.07 -31.06
CA ARG A 268 0.37 18.17 -31.79
C ARG A 268 1.74 17.80 -32.32
N ARG A 269 1.84 16.70 -33.08
CA ARG A 269 2.93 16.42 -34.03
C ARG A 269 2.41 15.57 -35.19
N SER A 270 1.60 16.17 -36.04
CA SER A 270 1.27 15.70 -37.41
C SER A 270 0.37 16.74 -38.07
N SER A 271 0.97 17.86 -38.44
CA SER A 271 0.49 18.81 -39.46
C SER A 271 1.71 19.54 -39.98
#